data_AF-A0A7K3NKP0-F1
#
_entry.id   AF-A0A7K3NKP0-F1
#
_cell.length_a   1.000
_cell.length_b   1.000
_cell.length_c   1.000
_cell.angle_alpha   90.00
_cell.angle_beta   90.00
_cell.angle_gamma   90.00
#
_symmetry.space_group_name_H-M   'P 1'
#
loop_
_entity.id
_entity.type
_entity.pdbx_description
1 polymer ?
#
loop_
_entity_poly.entity_id
_entity_poly.type
_entity_poly.pdbx_seq_one_letter_code
_entity_poly.pdbx_strand_id
1 'polypeptide(L)'
;MIDLYLHAPTREALLADLLPLGLAVDGELVTASHDHALMEIPISGGTGVTVALRCVGETLTVAVLGTKFPNGTKIVSRPENAPAPAGGASESLETAKAAACAAIDAEAERRRLMVLTPGQGQAMEYQHTAEEAARAVAAPDPLDPAAYPFLAAEQEALLATIGEVGLRDVAVAVLTDRAAWMAYGAAIKAVRRRAKLQIREAADVAAVAAVELGIEWPEKP
;
A
#
# COMPACT_ATOMS: atom_id res chain seq x y z
N MET A 1 -5.19 -15.14 5.92
CA MET A 1 -6.12 -15.50 7.01
C MET A 1 -5.79 -14.62 8.22
N ILE A 2 -6.77 -13.90 8.77
CA ILE A 2 -6.57 -12.99 9.91
C ILE A 2 -7.62 -13.31 10.97
N ASP A 3 -7.21 -13.28 12.23
CA ASP A 3 -8.12 -13.35 13.37
C ASP A 3 -8.40 -11.92 13.87
N LEU A 4 -9.67 -11.52 13.80
CA LEU A 4 -10.19 -10.26 14.31
C LEU A 4 -11.02 -10.53 15.57
N TYR A 5 -11.00 -9.60 16.52
CA TYR A 5 -11.82 -9.68 17.72
C TYR A 5 -12.80 -8.50 17.69
N LEU A 6 -14.08 -8.81 17.78
CA LEU A 6 -15.14 -7.81 17.71
C LEU A 6 -15.86 -7.76 19.05
N HIS A 7 -16.07 -6.56 19.59
CA HIS A 7 -16.80 -6.32 20.81
C HIS A 7 -17.99 -5.40 20.55
N ALA A 8 -19.17 -5.77 21.04
CA ALA A 8 -20.40 -4.99 20.92
C ALA A 8 -21.07 -4.81 22.29
N PRO A 9 -21.83 -3.72 22.48
CA PRO A 9 -22.51 -3.44 23.74
C PRO A 9 -23.63 -4.44 24.06
N THR A 10 -24.29 -5.01 23.04
CA THR A 10 -25.32 -6.06 23.18
C THR A 10 -25.24 -7.07 22.04
N ARG A 11 -25.89 -8.23 22.20
CA ARG A 11 -26.00 -9.23 21.13
C ARG A 11 -26.80 -8.68 19.93
N GLU A 12 -27.87 -7.93 20.17
CA GLU A 12 -28.65 -7.34 19.07
C GLU A 12 -27.83 -6.32 18.27
N ALA A 13 -27.02 -5.49 18.95
CA ALA A 13 -26.12 -4.56 18.28
C ALA A 13 -25.10 -5.29 17.40
N LEU A 14 -24.50 -6.37 17.93
CA LEU A 14 -23.57 -7.21 17.18
C LEU A 14 -24.23 -7.79 15.93
N LEU A 15 -25.39 -8.44 16.08
CA LEU A 15 -26.11 -9.07 14.97
C LEU A 15 -26.49 -8.05 13.89
N ALA A 16 -26.96 -6.87 14.29
CA ALA A 16 -27.32 -5.80 13.36
C ALA A 16 -26.11 -5.26 12.57
N ASP A 17 -24.95 -5.14 13.23
CA ASP A 17 -23.70 -4.71 12.61
C ASP A 17 -23.07 -5.77 11.71
N LEU A 18 -23.29 -7.05 12.00
CA LEU A 18 -22.73 -8.20 11.26
C LEU A 18 -23.61 -8.69 10.11
N LEU A 19 -24.91 -8.37 10.12
CA LEU A 19 -25.87 -8.76 9.08
C LEU A 19 -25.44 -8.30 7.67
N PRO A 20 -25.00 -7.03 7.44
CA PRO A 20 -24.58 -6.59 6.10
C PRO A 20 -23.33 -7.30 5.58
N LEU A 21 -22.54 -7.90 6.48
CA LEU A 21 -21.33 -8.65 6.15
C LEU A 21 -21.60 -10.14 5.91
N GLY A 22 -22.86 -10.59 6.02
CA GLY A 22 -23.21 -12.01 5.92
C GLY A 22 -22.74 -12.85 7.11
N LEU A 23 -22.36 -12.20 8.22
CA LEU A 23 -21.87 -12.85 9.45
C LEU A 23 -23.00 -13.13 10.46
N ALA A 24 -24.22 -12.66 10.16
CA ALA A 24 -25.44 -12.98 10.89
C ALA A 24 -26.60 -13.20 9.91
N VAL A 25 -27.54 -14.08 10.25
CA VAL A 25 -28.77 -14.37 9.49
C VAL A 25 -29.88 -14.76 10.46
N ASP A 26 -31.10 -14.29 10.22
CA ASP A 26 -32.30 -14.64 11.01
C ASP A 26 -32.13 -14.46 12.54
N GLY A 27 -31.36 -13.44 12.95
CA GLY A 27 -31.10 -13.15 14.37
C GLY A 27 -30.05 -14.04 15.03
N GLU A 28 -29.33 -14.84 14.24
CA GLU A 28 -28.25 -15.72 14.72
C GLU A 28 -26.93 -15.44 14.01
N LEU A 29 -25.83 -15.76 14.69
CA LEU A 29 -24.50 -15.66 14.11
C LEU A 29 -24.26 -16.82 13.14
N VAL A 30 -23.70 -16.50 11.97
CA VAL A 30 -23.18 -17.53 11.06
C VAL A 30 -21.83 -17.98 11.61
N THR A 31 -21.81 -19.08 12.35
CA THR A 31 -20.61 -19.52 13.10
C THR A 31 -19.49 -20.05 12.22
N ALA A 32 -19.78 -20.49 11.00
CA ALA A 32 -18.75 -20.87 10.03
C ALA A 32 -19.28 -20.81 8.60
N SER A 33 -18.37 -20.56 7.66
CA SER A 33 -18.56 -20.69 6.23
C SER A 33 -17.24 -21.11 5.56
N HIS A 34 -17.19 -21.10 4.23
CA HIS A 34 -15.92 -21.25 3.51
C HIS A 34 -15.00 -20.02 3.65
N ASP A 35 -15.58 -18.85 3.97
CA ASP A 35 -14.87 -17.59 4.07
C ASP A 35 -14.51 -17.20 5.51
N HIS A 36 -15.14 -17.82 6.51
CA HIS A 36 -14.92 -17.46 7.91
C HIS A 36 -15.21 -18.56 8.93
N ALA A 37 -14.68 -18.36 10.14
CA ALA A 37 -15.15 -19.02 11.35
C ALA A 37 -15.38 -17.96 12.43
N LEU A 38 -16.50 -18.03 13.13
CA LEU A 38 -16.90 -17.08 14.15
C LEU A 38 -17.25 -17.83 15.45
N MET A 39 -16.68 -17.36 16.56
CA MET A 39 -16.87 -17.96 17.88
C MET A 39 -17.15 -16.87 18.91
N GLU A 40 -18.24 -17.01 19.67
CA GLU A 40 -18.46 -16.18 20.86
C GLU A 40 -17.41 -16.50 21.93
N ILE A 41 -16.80 -15.45 22.50
CA ILE A 41 -15.80 -15.55 23.55
C ILE A 41 -16.48 -15.22 24.88
N PRO A 42 -16.62 -16.20 25.79
CA PRO A 42 -17.14 -15.92 27.12
C PRO A 42 -16.13 -15.06 27.89
N ILE A 43 -16.47 -13.80 28.14
CA ILE A 43 -15.67 -12.90 28.97
C ILE A 43 -16.31 -12.84 30.36
N SER A 44 -15.60 -13.29 31.38
CA SER A 44 -16.06 -13.20 32.77
C SER A 44 -16.07 -11.74 33.24
N GLY A 45 -17.23 -11.25 33.69
CA GLY A 45 -17.37 -9.95 34.35
C GLY A 45 -17.38 -8.72 33.42
N GLY A 46 -17.37 -8.91 32.10
CA GLY A 46 -17.54 -7.83 31.12
C GLY A 46 -19.01 -7.57 30.79
N THR A 47 -19.35 -6.31 30.46
CA THR A 47 -20.62 -5.97 29.80
C THR A 47 -20.48 -6.18 28.30
N GLY A 48 -21.50 -6.74 27.63
CA GLY A 48 -21.55 -6.88 26.17
C GLY A 48 -21.18 -8.27 25.65
N VAL A 49 -20.96 -8.35 24.33
CA VAL A 49 -20.67 -9.60 23.61
C VAL A 49 -19.38 -9.44 22.84
N THR A 50 -18.50 -10.44 22.92
CA THR A 50 -17.25 -10.46 22.17
C THR A 50 -17.18 -11.73 21.32
N VAL A 51 -16.76 -11.59 20.07
CA VAL A 51 -16.56 -12.70 19.14
C VAL A 51 -15.14 -12.69 18.59
N ALA A 52 -14.56 -13.88 18.41
CA ALA A 52 -13.41 -14.08 17.55
C ALA A 52 -13.94 -14.38 16.14
N LEU A 53 -13.50 -13.61 15.16
CA LEU A 53 -13.77 -13.80 13.74
C LEU A 53 -12.47 -14.14 13.03
N ARG A 54 -12.40 -15.35 12.49
CA ARG A 54 -11.36 -15.73 11.53
C ARG A 54 -11.84 -15.43 10.13
N CYS A 55 -11.15 -14.53 9.45
CA CYS A 55 -11.33 -14.28 8.02
C CYS A 55 -10.37 -15.18 7.23
N VAL A 56 -10.90 -16.07 6.39
CA VAL A 56 -10.11 -16.96 5.54
C VAL A 56 -9.56 -16.19 4.33
N GLY A 57 -10.41 -15.37 3.71
CA GLY A 57 -10.09 -14.56 2.53
C GLY A 57 -9.84 -13.08 2.81
N GLU A 58 -9.19 -12.42 1.85
CA GLU A 58 -8.92 -10.98 1.87
C GLU A 58 -10.22 -10.17 1.75
N THR A 59 -11.17 -10.59 0.91
CA THR A 59 -12.45 -9.88 0.70
C THR A 59 -13.20 -9.60 1.99
N LEU A 60 -13.40 -10.61 2.84
CA LEU A 60 -14.09 -10.43 4.12
C LEU A 60 -13.24 -9.61 5.09
N THR A 61 -11.92 -9.81 5.10
CA THR A 61 -11.00 -9.03 5.92
C THR A 61 -11.13 -7.54 5.61
N VAL A 62 -11.10 -7.17 4.33
CA VAL A 62 -11.28 -5.79 3.86
C VAL A 62 -12.66 -5.26 4.24
N ALA A 63 -13.71 -6.04 4.01
CA ALA A 63 -15.07 -5.65 4.34
C ALA A 63 -15.21 -5.33 5.84
N VAL A 64 -14.71 -6.19 6.72
CA VAL A 64 -14.79 -6.02 8.18
C VAL A 64 -13.95 -4.81 8.63
N LEU A 65 -12.70 -4.69 8.16
CA LEU A 65 -11.80 -3.59 8.55
C LEU A 65 -12.27 -2.23 8.04
N GLY A 66 -12.94 -2.19 6.88
CA GLY A 66 -13.51 -0.98 6.29
C GLY A 66 -14.91 -0.62 6.78
N THR A 67 -15.58 -1.52 7.53
CA THR A 67 -16.96 -1.31 7.97
C THR A 67 -17.02 -0.31 9.12
N LYS A 68 -17.92 0.67 8.99
CA LYS A 68 -18.41 1.43 10.13
C LYS A 68 -19.52 0.62 10.78
N PHE A 69 -19.40 0.37 12.07
CA PHE A 69 -20.37 -0.37 12.87
C PHE A 69 -21.30 0.60 13.61
N PRO A 70 -22.45 0.98 13.02
CA PRO A 70 -23.33 2.02 13.57
C PRO A 70 -23.94 1.65 14.92
N ASN A 71 -24.08 0.35 15.24
CA ASN A 71 -24.66 -0.10 16.50
C ASN A 71 -23.61 -0.26 17.62
N GLY A 72 -22.37 0.16 17.37
CA GLY A 72 -21.33 0.28 18.39
C GLY A 72 -20.41 -0.94 18.50
N THR A 73 -20.48 -1.89 17.56
CA THR A 73 -19.45 -2.93 17.44
C THR A 73 -18.08 -2.30 17.15
N LYS A 74 -17.03 -2.83 17.74
CA LYS A 74 -15.65 -2.35 17.58
C LYS A 74 -14.72 -3.52 17.35
N ILE A 75 -13.75 -3.35 16.46
CA ILE A 75 -12.57 -4.21 16.45
C ILE A 75 -11.73 -3.85 17.66
N VAL A 76 -11.41 -4.87 18.46
CA VAL A 76 -10.62 -4.75 19.68
C VAL A 76 -9.41 -5.66 19.60
N SER A 77 -8.41 -5.41 20.44
CA SER A 77 -7.31 -6.35 20.60
C SER A 77 -7.82 -7.66 21.19
N ARG A 78 -7.10 -8.76 20.93
CA ARG A 78 -7.41 -10.07 21.48
C ARG A 78 -7.57 -9.98 23.00
N PRO A 79 -8.74 -10.36 23.57
CA PRO A 79 -8.90 -10.42 25.01
C PRO A 79 -7.88 -11.37 25.63
N GLU A 80 -7.41 -11.04 26.82
CA GLU A 80 -6.47 -11.89 27.56
C GLU A 80 -7.07 -13.29 27.74
N ASN A 81 -6.27 -14.33 27.47
CA ASN A 81 -6.68 -15.74 27.53
C ASN A 81 -7.82 -16.17 26.59
N ALA A 82 -8.25 -15.31 25.64
CA ALA A 82 -9.22 -15.73 24.64
C ALA A 82 -8.68 -16.94 23.84
N PRO A 83 -9.49 -17.98 23.61
CA PRO A 83 -9.07 -19.11 22.78
C PRO A 83 -8.75 -18.61 21.37
N ALA A 84 -7.68 -19.15 20.78
CA ALA A 84 -7.45 -18.97 19.35
C ALA A 84 -8.48 -19.84 18.59
N PRO A 85 -9.10 -19.33 17.51
CA PRO A 85 -9.98 -20.16 16.70
C PRO A 85 -9.22 -21.39 16.17
N ALA A 86 -9.87 -22.56 16.17
CA ALA A 86 -9.23 -23.85 15.84
C ALA A 86 -8.55 -23.81 14.46
N GLY A 87 -7.30 -24.27 14.36
CA GLY A 87 -6.52 -24.30 13.11
C GLY A 87 -5.70 -23.04 12.80
N GLY A 88 -5.63 -22.06 13.72
CA GLY A 88 -4.82 -20.86 13.52
C GLY A 88 -3.48 -20.96 14.22
N ALA A 89 -2.40 -20.93 13.45
CA ALA A 89 -1.18 -20.34 13.96
C ALA A 89 -1.46 -18.83 14.03
N SER A 90 -1.68 -18.26 15.22
CA SER A 90 -1.77 -16.81 15.33
C SER A 90 -0.41 -16.25 14.90
N GLU A 91 -0.38 -15.57 13.76
CA GLU A 91 0.82 -14.86 13.34
C GLU A 91 1.24 -13.90 14.46
N SER A 92 2.51 -13.92 14.84
CA SER A 92 2.98 -12.98 15.85
C SER A 92 2.91 -11.56 15.30
N LEU A 93 2.61 -10.57 16.15
CA LEU A 93 2.57 -9.17 15.73
C LEU A 93 3.85 -8.74 15.01
N GLU A 94 5.02 -9.18 15.49
CA GLU A 94 6.30 -8.86 14.89
C GLU A 94 6.47 -9.49 13.50
N THR A 95 5.98 -10.73 13.31
CA THR A 95 5.96 -11.37 11.99
C THR A 95 5.05 -10.59 11.02
N ALA A 96 3.85 -10.21 11.46
CA ALA A 96 2.92 -9.44 10.65
C ALA A 96 3.50 -8.06 10.28
N LYS A 97 4.12 -7.35 11.23
CA LYS A 97 4.81 -6.07 10.98
C LYS A 97 5.95 -6.22 9.97
N ALA A 98 6.75 -7.27 10.09
CA ALA A 98 7.86 -7.54 9.17
C ALA A 98 7.36 -7.84 7.75
N ALA A 99 6.35 -8.70 7.63
CA ALA A 99 5.72 -9.04 6.35
C ALA A 99 5.12 -7.81 5.68
N ALA A 100 4.33 -7.01 6.41
CA ALA A 100 3.74 -5.77 5.89
C ALA A 100 4.80 -4.76 5.44
N CYS A 101 5.87 -4.58 6.22
CA CYS A 101 6.98 -3.71 5.83
C CYS A 101 7.66 -4.17 4.53
N ALA A 102 7.84 -5.48 4.35
CA ALA A 102 8.43 -6.05 3.14
C ALA A 102 7.49 -5.86 1.93
N ALA A 103 6.18 -6.09 2.09
CA ALA A 103 5.18 -5.86 1.06
C ALA A 103 5.13 -4.38 0.63
N ILE A 104 5.17 -3.45 1.59
CA ILE A 104 5.23 -2.00 1.33
C ILE A 104 6.49 -1.61 0.55
N ASP A 105 7.65 -2.17 0.90
CA ASP A 105 8.89 -1.90 0.17
C ASP A 105 8.85 -2.49 -1.26
N ALA A 106 8.31 -3.69 -1.43
CA ALA A 106 8.14 -4.34 -2.72
C ALA A 106 7.17 -3.57 -3.64
N GLU A 107 6.02 -3.13 -3.12
CA GLU A 107 5.05 -2.34 -3.88
C GLU A 107 5.61 -0.96 -4.24
N ALA A 108 6.34 -0.31 -3.33
CA ALA A 108 7.03 0.93 -3.63
C ALA A 108 8.00 0.75 -4.80
N GLU A 109 8.76 -0.36 -4.84
CA GLU A 109 9.68 -0.64 -5.92
C GLU A 109 8.96 -0.98 -7.23
N ARG A 110 7.94 -1.84 -7.18
CA ARG A 110 7.09 -2.16 -8.34
C ARG A 110 6.58 -0.89 -9.01
N ARG A 111 6.15 0.10 -8.22
CA ARG A 111 5.68 1.41 -8.72
C ARG A 111 6.77 2.28 -9.33
N ARG A 112 8.00 2.26 -8.80
CA ARG A 112 9.14 2.95 -9.43
C ARG A 112 9.44 2.34 -10.80
N LEU A 113 9.41 1.01 -10.88
CA LEU A 113 9.66 0.27 -12.11
C LEU A 113 8.54 0.40 -13.17
N MET A 114 7.41 1.05 -12.86
CA MET A 114 6.41 1.40 -13.87
C MET A 114 6.85 2.56 -14.77
N VAL A 115 7.81 3.38 -14.33
CA VAL A 115 8.28 4.58 -15.04
C VAL A 115 9.81 4.64 -15.16
N LEU A 116 10.51 3.70 -14.54
CA LEU A 116 11.96 3.54 -14.67
C LEU A 116 12.28 2.18 -15.25
N THR A 117 13.31 2.16 -16.09
CA THR A 117 13.93 0.92 -16.51
C THR A 117 14.92 0.43 -15.45
N PRO A 118 14.87 -0.85 -15.04
CA PRO A 118 15.78 -1.37 -14.04
C PRO A 118 17.22 -1.46 -14.56
N GLY A 119 18.19 -1.11 -13.72
CA GLY A 119 19.61 -1.34 -13.97
C GLY A 119 20.49 -0.20 -13.50
N GLN A 120 21.64 -0.53 -12.90
CA GLN A 120 22.59 0.48 -12.43
C GLN A 120 23.22 1.27 -13.58
N GLY A 121 23.52 0.60 -14.71
CA GLY A 121 24.00 1.26 -15.92
C GLY A 121 23.02 2.31 -16.44
N GLN A 122 21.74 1.95 -16.52
CA GLN A 122 20.68 2.85 -16.98
C GLN A 122 20.45 4.02 -16.01
N ALA A 123 20.54 3.77 -14.70
CA ALA A 123 20.44 4.84 -13.71
C ALA A 123 21.58 5.86 -13.84
N MET A 124 22.81 5.42 -14.12
CA MET A 124 23.94 6.31 -14.39
C MET A 124 23.73 7.12 -15.68
N GLU A 125 23.27 6.47 -16.74
CA GLU A 125 22.94 7.12 -18.01
C GLU A 125 21.91 8.24 -17.80
N TYR A 126 20.76 7.95 -17.19
CA TYR A 126 19.72 8.96 -16.91
C TYR A 126 20.23 10.13 -16.06
N GLN A 127 21.13 9.86 -15.12
CA GLN A 127 21.73 10.91 -14.30
C GLN A 127 22.66 11.81 -15.13
N HIS A 128 23.50 11.23 -16.00
CA HIS A 128 24.36 12.00 -16.90
C HIS A 128 23.55 12.78 -17.96
N THR A 129 22.51 12.18 -18.55
CA THR A 129 21.61 12.85 -19.51
C THR A 129 20.93 14.05 -18.86
N ALA A 130 20.47 13.92 -17.61
CA ALA A 130 19.89 15.03 -16.86
C ALA A 130 20.90 16.15 -16.53
N GLU A 131 22.14 15.80 -16.22
CA GLU A 131 23.21 16.78 -15.98
C GLU A 131 23.58 17.53 -17.26
N GLU A 132 23.63 16.85 -18.41
CA GLU A 132 23.80 17.46 -19.73
C GLU A 132 22.64 18.39 -20.05
N ALA A 133 21.40 17.96 -19.84
CA ALA A 133 20.20 18.75 -20.07
C ALA A 133 20.19 20.06 -19.26
N ALA A 134 20.57 20.00 -17.98
CA ALA A 134 20.67 21.18 -17.14
C ALA A 134 21.72 22.18 -17.67
N ARG A 135 22.87 21.69 -18.15
CA ARG A 135 23.91 22.54 -18.76
C ARG A 135 23.45 23.11 -20.10
N ALA A 136 22.84 22.31 -20.96
CA ALA A 136 22.38 22.70 -22.29
C ALA A 136 21.31 23.81 -22.21
N VAL A 137 20.34 23.68 -21.30
CA VAL A 137 19.30 24.71 -21.10
C VAL A 137 19.90 26.05 -20.65
N ALA A 138 20.98 26.04 -19.86
CA ALA A 138 21.65 27.25 -19.38
C ALA A 138 22.65 27.87 -20.37
N ALA A 139 23.14 27.10 -21.36
CA ALA A 139 24.11 27.57 -22.34
C ALA A 139 23.46 28.44 -23.43
N PRO A 140 24.19 29.38 -24.05
CA PRO A 140 23.71 30.12 -25.22
C PRO A 140 23.71 29.24 -26.48
N ASP A 141 22.91 29.62 -27.47
CA ASP A 141 22.90 28.97 -28.78
C ASP A 141 24.01 29.50 -29.71
N PRO A 142 24.48 28.68 -30.68
CA PRO A 142 24.12 27.28 -30.90
C PRO A 142 24.80 26.34 -29.89
N LEU A 143 24.12 25.27 -29.50
CA LEU A 143 24.70 24.19 -28.70
C LEU A 143 25.63 23.33 -29.57
N ASP A 144 26.82 23.00 -29.05
CA ASP A 144 27.74 22.03 -29.66
C ASP A 144 27.38 20.61 -29.23
N PRO A 145 26.92 19.71 -30.12
CA PRO A 145 26.57 18.33 -29.76
C PRO A 145 27.72 17.55 -29.13
N ALA A 146 28.99 17.87 -29.45
CA ALA A 146 30.15 17.17 -28.87
C ALA A 146 30.31 17.46 -27.37
N ALA A 147 29.72 18.56 -26.86
CA ALA A 147 29.70 18.89 -25.44
C ALA A 147 28.57 18.18 -24.65
N TYR A 148 27.64 17.53 -25.36
CA TYR A 148 26.46 16.86 -24.80
C TYR A 148 26.22 15.48 -25.46
N PRO A 149 27.17 14.54 -25.35
CA PRO A 149 27.11 13.26 -26.07
C PRO A 149 25.86 12.42 -25.76
N PHE A 150 25.32 12.43 -24.54
CA PHE A 150 24.10 11.69 -24.23
C PHE A 150 22.87 12.34 -24.88
N LEU A 151 22.77 13.68 -24.83
CA LEU A 151 21.68 14.39 -25.52
C LEU A 151 21.79 14.29 -27.04
N ALA A 152 23.00 14.30 -27.58
CA ALA A 152 23.23 14.15 -29.02
C ALA A 152 22.79 12.76 -29.51
N ALA A 153 23.08 11.71 -28.75
CA ALA A 153 22.61 10.36 -29.06
C ALA A 153 21.07 10.25 -29.02
N GLU A 154 20.44 10.85 -28.01
CA GLU A 154 18.97 10.92 -27.92
C GLU A 154 18.38 11.72 -29.10
N GLN A 155 18.98 12.86 -29.45
CA GLN A 155 18.58 13.66 -30.61
C GLN A 155 18.67 12.87 -31.91
N GLU A 156 19.77 12.14 -32.13
CA GLU A 156 19.95 11.28 -33.31
C GLU A 156 18.85 10.21 -33.40
N ALA A 157 18.52 9.56 -32.28
CA ALA A 157 17.45 8.58 -32.22
C ALA A 157 16.06 9.17 -32.53
N LEU A 158 15.77 10.37 -32.01
CA LEU A 158 14.53 11.08 -32.28
C LEU A 158 14.44 11.56 -33.73
N LEU A 159 15.52 12.10 -34.29
CA LEU A 159 15.61 12.49 -35.70
C LEU A 159 15.25 11.33 -36.63
N ALA A 160 15.69 10.12 -36.30
CA ALA A 160 15.42 8.92 -37.08
C ALA A 160 13.95 8.44 -37.00
N THR A 161 13.18 8.87 -35.99
CA THR A 161 11.83 8.33 -35.71
C THR A 161 10.71 9.34 -35.94
N ILE A 162 10.89 10.60 -35.53
CA ILE A 162 9.84 11.63 -35.54
C ILE A 162 10.22 12.87 -36.37
N GLY A 163 11.43 12.92 -36.92
CA GLY A 163 11.91 14.03 -37.75
C GLY A 163 12.62 15.12 -36.94
N GLU A 164 12.68 16.33 -37.48
CA GLU A 164 13.53 17.42 -36.98
C GLU A 164 13.23 17.79 -35.51
N VAL A 165 14.25 17.67 -34.65
CA VAL A 165 14.21 18.08 -33.24
C VAL A 165 15.53 18.77 -32.87
N GLY A 166 15.45 19.93 -32.21
CA GLY A 166 16.62 20.66 -31.75
C GLY A 166 17.22 20.05 -30.48
N LEU A 167 18.54 20.13 -30.31
CA LEU A 167 19.22 19.61 -29.11
C LEU A 167 18.72 20.28 -27.82
N ARG A 168 18.33 21.57 -27.89
CA ARG A 168 17.71 22.30 -26.76
C ARG A 168 16.32 21.76 -26.43
N ASP A 169 15.53 21.37 -27.44
CA ASP A 169 14.21 20.79 -27.22
C ASP A 169 14.33 19.42 -26.52
N VAL A 170 15.30 18.60 -26.93
CA VAL A 170 15.64 17.34 -26.25
C VAL A 170 16.02 17.60 -24.78
N ALA A 171 16.88 18.58 -24.52
CA ALA A 171 17.27 18.94 -23.15
C ALA A 171 16.06 19.37 -22.29
N VAL A 172 15.15 20.18 -22.84
CA VAL A 172 13.93 20.60 -22.13
C VAL A 172 13.01 19.41 -21.84
N ALA A 173 12.87 18.48 -22.80
CA ALA A 173 12.09 17.26 -22.60
C ALA A 173 12.67 16.40 -21.46
N VAL A 174 13.98 16.15 -21.48
CA VAL A 174 14.68 15.40 -20.42
C VAL A 174 14.46 16.01 -19.03
N LEU A 175 14.57 17.34 -18.89
CA LEU A 175 14.32 18.00 -17.60
C LEU A 175 12.86 17.92 -17.17
N THR A 176 11.92 17.93 -18.12
CA THR A 176 10.49 17.76 -17.86
C THR A 176 10.21 16.35 -17.32
N ASP A 177 10.74 15.32 -17.98
CA ASP A 177 10.61 13.93 -17.53
C ASP A 177 11.27 13.70 -16.17
N ARG A 178 12.44 14.30 -15.94
CA ARG A 178 13.10 14.27 -14.63
C ARG A 178 12.24 14.91 -13.55
N ALA A 179 11.61 16.04 -13.82
CA ALA A 179 10.74 16.72 -12.87
C ALA A 179 9.51 15.86 -12.52
N ALA A 180 8.88 15.25 -13.52
CA ALA A 180 7.76 14.32 -13.33
C ALA A 180 8.17 13.11 -12.48
N TRP A 181 9.31 12.49 -12.81
CA TRP A 181 9.87 11.39 -12.01
C TRP A 181 10.16 11.82 -10.56
N MET A 182 10.77 13.00 -10.36
CA MET A 182 11.12 13.47 -9.02
C MET A 182 9.89 13.69 -8.14
N ALA A 183 8.82 14.26 -8.70
CA ALA A 183 7.55 14.42 -8.01
C ALA A 183 6.93 13.06 -7.63
N TYR A 184 6.85 12.14 -8.59
CA TYR A 184 6.28 10.80 -8.38
C TYR A 184 7.10 9.96 -7.38
N GLY A 185 8.42 9.93 -7.53
CA GLY A 185 9.34 9.24 -6.63
C GLY A 185 9.30 9.77 -5.20
N ALA A 186 9.16 11.10 -5.03
CA ALA A 186 8.97 11.72 -3.73
C ALA A 186 7.63 11.30 -3.09
N ALA A 187 6.54 11.28 -3.87
CA ALA A 187 5.23 10.82 -3.41
C ALA A 187 5.26 9.35 -2.96
N ILE A 188 5.86 8.44 -3.75
CA ILE A 188 6.08 7.03 -3.36
C ILE A 188 6.86 6.96 -2.04
N LYS A 189 7.96 7.71 -1.92
CA LYS A 189 8.79 7.72 -0.71
C LYS A 189 7.99 8.15 0.51
N ALA A 190 7.16 9.19 0.39
CA ALA A 190 6.32 9.69 1.47
C ALA A 190 5.30 8.65 1.93
N VAL A 191 4.54 8.06 1.01
CA VAL A 191 3.55 7.00 1.29
C VAL A 191 4.21 5.80 1.97
N ARG A 192 5.28 5.27 1.36
CA ARG A 192 6.05 4.14 1.90
C ARG A 192 6.54 4.42 3.32
N ARG A 193 7.11 5.61 3.55
CA ARG A 193 7.67 5.96 4.87
C ARG A 193 6.57 6.11 5.91
N ARG A 194 5.47 6.79 5.57
CA ARG A 194 4.31 6.97 6.46
C ARG A 194 3.72 5.62 6.87
N ALA A 195 3.45 4.74 5.91
CA ALA A 195 2.89 3.42 6.18
C ALA A 195 3.80 2.61 7.12
N LYS A 196 5.11 2.54 6.85
CA LYS A 196 6.05 1.82 7.74
C LYS A 196 6.14 2.40 9.16
N LEU A 197 5.92 3.71 9.32
CA LEU A 197 5.82 4.32 10.66
C LEU A 197 4.53 3.91 11.35
N GLN A 198 3.40 3.89 10.64
CA GLN A 198 2.12 3.42 11.19
C GLN A 198 2.16 1.93 11.56
N ILE A 199 2.75 1.07 10.73
CA ILE A 199 2.94 -0.36 11.02
C ILE A 199 3.77 -0.55 12.29
N ARG A 200 4.79 0.28 12.53
CA ARG A 200 5.60 0.20 13.75
C ARG A 200 4.78 0.46 15.01
N GLU A 201 3.91 1.46 14.96
CA GLU A 201 3.03 1.85 16.07
C GLU A 201 1.80 0.95 16.23
N ALA A 202 1.55 0.02 15.30
CA ALA A 202 0.42 -0.90 15.37
C ALA A 202 0.51 -1.78 16.63
N ALA A 203 -0.59 -1.84 17.40
CA ALA A 203 -0.68 -2.57 18.66
C ALA A 203 -1.04 -4.05 18.48
N ASP A 204 -1.60 -4.42 17.33
CA ASP A 204 -2.03 -5.78 17.00
C ASP A 204 -2.06 -6.01 15.48
N VAL A 205 -2.30 -7.27 15.08
CA VAL A 205 -2.30 -7.71 13.67
C VAL A 205 -3.43 -7.04 12.88
N ALA A 206 -4.57 -6.77 13.52
CA ALA A 206 -5.68 -6.08 12.88
C ALA A 206 -5.30 -4.64 12.51
N ALA A 207 -4.58 -3.93 13.39
CA ALA A 207 -4.05 -2.60 13.12
C ALA A 207 -3.01 -2.59 11.99
N VAL A 208 -2.17 -3.62 11.88
CA VAL A 208 -1.24 -3.80 10.74
C VAL A 208 -2.02 -3.91 9.43
N ALA A 209 -2.99 -4.81 9.37
CA ALA A 209 -3.81 -5.01 8.18
C ALA A 209 -4.63 -3.75 7.79
N ALA A 210 -5.17 -3.03 8.79
CA ALA A 210 -5.89 -1.78 8.55
C ALA A 210 -5.00 -0.71 7.91
N VAL A 211 -3.72 -0.62 8.33
CA VAL A 211 -2.76 0.30 7.70
C VAL A 211 -2.52 -0.09 6.24
N GLU A 212 -2.29 -1.37 5.94
CA GLU A 212 -2.04 -1.85 4.57
C GLU A 212 -3.21 -1.54 3.63
N LEU A 213 -4.45 -1.78 4.07
CA LEU A 213 -5.65 -1.48 3.30
C LEU A 213 -5.88 0.02 3.09
N GLY A 214 -5.38 0.86 4.00
CA GLY A 214 -5.46 2.30 3.92
C GLY A 214 -4.35 2.95 3.08
N ILE A 215 -3.45 2.17 2.46
CA ILE A 215 -2.36 2.75 1.67
C ILE A 215 -2.88 3.22 0.32
N GLU A 216 -3.07 4.53 0.21
CA GLU A 216 -3.28 5.23 -1.05
C GLU A 216 -1.92 5.59 -1.67
N TRP A 217 -1.62 4.96 -2.79
CA TRP A 217 -0.40 5.23 -3.55
C TRP A 217 -0.66 6.24 -4.67
N PRO A 218 0.36 7.04 -5.07
CA PRO A 218 0.20 7.97 -6.18
C PRO A 218 -0.09 7.24 -7.50
N GLU A 219 -0.94 7.84 -8.32
CA GLU A 219 -1.11 7.42 -9.71
C GLU A 219 0.18 7.65 -10.50
N LYS A 220 0.38 6.81 -11.53
CA LYS A 220 1.48 7.02 -12.45
C LYS A 220 1.27 8.35 -13.20
N PRO A 221 2.34 9.09 -13.51
CA PRO A 221 2.28 10.20 -14.46
C PRO A 221 1.79 9.76 -15.86
#